data_AF-A0A175QKN9-F1
#
_entry.id   AF-A0A175QKN9-F1
#
_cell.length_a   1.000
_cell.length_b   1.000
_cell.length_c   1.000
_cell.angle_alpha   90.00
_cell.angle_beta   90.00
_cell.angle_gamma   90.00
#
_symmetry.space_group_name_H-M   'P 1'
#
loop_
_entity.id
_entity.type
_entity.pdbx_description
1 polymer ?
#
loop_
_entity_poly.entity_id
_entity_poly.type
_entity_poly.pdbx_seq_one_letter_code
_entity_poly.pdbx_strand_id
1 'polypeptide(L)'
;METNDMISARQAFFHEGQLPSAAVRQPVLRSWLRCSDLGLAEQRPPALQPLTDSELRLLHQRHDALRRLCRPELEMLAGEAR
;
A
#
# COMPACT_ATOMS: atom_id res chain seq x y z
N MET A 1 -10.76 7.70 -13.15
CA MET A 1 -9.31 7.91 -12.98
C MET A 1 -8.66 6.79 -13.76
N GLU A 2 -8.30 7.09 -14.99
CA GLU A 2 -7.63 6.10 -15.83
C GLU A 2 -6.22 5.87 -15.27
N THR A 3 -5.63 4.70 -15.50
CA THR A 3 -4.29 4.34 -14.98
C THR A 3 -3.23 5.37 -15.37
N ASN A 4 -3.42 6.02 -16.52
CA ASN A 4 -2.56 7.09 -17.02
C ASN A 4 -2.59 8.35 -16.13
N ASP A 5 -3.76 8.71 -15.57
CA ASP A 5 -3.90 9.87 -14.67
C ASP A 5 -3.07 9.71 -13.39
N MET A 6 -3.00 8.49 -12.86
CA MET A 6 -2.23 8.19 -11.65
C MET A 6 -0.72 8.23 -11.91
N ILE A 7 -0.27 7.76 -13.07
CA ILE A 7 1.14 7.82 -13.47
C ILE A 7 1.58 9.29 -13.59
N SER A 8 0.81 10.11 -14.31
CA SER A 8 1.10 11.54 -14.45
C SER A 8 1.05 12.28 -13.12
N ALA A 9 0.09 11.97 -12.25
CA ALA A 9 0.01 12.58 -10.93
C ALA A 9 1.23 12.22 -10.04
N ARG A 10 1.72 10.98 -10.10
CA ARG A 10 2.92 10.56 -9.38
C ARG A 10 4.16 11.29 -9.91
N GLN A 11 4.30 11.41 -11.22
CA GLN A 11 5.40 12.16 -11.83
C GLN A 11 5.39 13.64 -11.39
N ALA A 12 4.23 14.29 -11.47
CA ALA A 12 4.06 15.68 -11.03
C ALA A 12 4.48 15.87 -9.56
N PHE A 13 4.12 14.94 -8.67
CA PHE A 13 4.47 15.03 -7.25
C PHE A 13 5.94 14.70 -6.96
N PHE A 14 6.41 13.52 -7.36
CA PHE A 14 7.72 13.01 -6.95
C PHE A 14 8.89 13.57 -7.75
N HIS A 15 8.66 14.06 -8.97
CA HIS A 15 9.73 14.56 -9.85
C HIS A 15 9.64 16.08 -10.08
N GLU A 16 8.44 16.65 -10.17
CA GLU A 16 8.23 18.06 -10.52
C GLU A 16 7.90 18.95 -9.30
N GLY A 17 7.71 18.36 -8.12
CA GLY A 17 7.40 19.07 -6.87
C GLY A 17 6.02 19.73 -6.85
N GLN A 18 5.12 19.32 -7.74
CA GLN A 18 3.76 19.85 -7.88
C GLN A 18 2.78 19.06 -7.00
N LEU A 19 1.72 19.72 -6.52
CA LEU A 19 0.65 19.06 -5.78
C LEU A 19 -0.51 18.72 -6.72
N PRO A 20 -0.71 17.44 -7.11
CA PRO A 20 -1.76 17.04 -8.06
C PRO A 20 -3.15 16.94 -7.38
N SER A 21 -3.57 18.00 -6.69
CA SER A 21 -4.78 18.03 -5.86
C SER A 21 -6.09 17.81 -6.64
N ALA A 22 -6.10 18.12 -7.94
CA ALA A 22 -7.23 17.85 -8.83
C ALA A 22 -7.29 16.39 -9.32
N ALA A 23 -6.13 15.73 -9.43
CA ALA A 23 -6.02 14.36 -9.96
C ALA A 23 -6.04 13.29 -8.85
N VAL A 24 -5.67 13.65 -7.63
CA VAL A 24 -5.48 12.72 -6.52
C VAL A 24 -6.33 13.10 -5.32
N ARG A 25 -7.09 12.13 -4.80
CA ARG A 25 -7.89 12.33 -3.58
C ARG A 25 -6.99 12.62 -2.39
N GLN A 26 -7.45 13.52 -1.52
CA GLN A 26 -6.74 14.01 -0.34
C GLN A 26 -6.07 12.92 0.53
N PRO A 27 -6.67 11.74 0.81
CA PRO A 27 -6.00 10.71 1.60
C PRO A 27 -4.72 10.18 0.96
N VAL A 28 -4.70 10.05 -0.37
CA VAL A 28 -3.53 9.58 -1.12
C VAL A 28 -2.45 10.66 -1.12
N LEU A 29 -2.82 11.92 -1.37
CA LEU A 29 -1.89 13.05 -1.33
C LEU A 29 -1.23 13.21 0.04
N ARG A 30 -2.00 13.10 1.13
CA ARG A 30 -1.45 13.08 2.50
C ARG A 30 -0.49 11.92 2.72
N SER A 31 -0.74 10.77 2.13
CA SER A 31 0.18 9.64 2.22
C SER A 31 1.49 9.93 1.51
N TRP A 32 1.45 10.54 0.32
CA TRP A 32 2.65 10.88 -0.45
C TRP A 32 3.49 11.94 0.24
N LEU A 33 2.86 12.97 0.82
CA LEU A 33 3.55 13.96 1.66
C LEU A 33 4.31 13.30 2.81
N ARG A 34 3.63 12.46 3.60
CA ARG A 34 4.31 11.71 4.69
C ARG A 34 5.46 10.84 4.20
N CYS A 35 5.31 10.16 3.07
CA CYS A 35 6.38 9.35 2.50
C CYS A 35 7.57 10.20 2.06
N SER A 36 7.31 11.36 1.44
CA SER A 36 8.34 12.32 1.07
C SER A 36 9.06 12.88 2.30
N ASP A 37 8.34 13.22 3.38
CA ASP A 37 8.91 13.70 4.64
C ASP A 37 9.82 12.65 5.30
N LEU A 38 9.54 11.36 5.08
CA LEU A 38 10.36 10.24 5.54
C LEU A 38 11.53 9.90 4.60
N GLY A 39 11.71 10.66 3.50
CA GLY A 39 12.74 10.40 2.49
C GLY A 39 12.51 9.12 1.67
N LEU A 40 11.27 8.61 1.63
CA LEU A 40 10.93 7.43 0.86
C LEU A 40 10.77 7.80 -0.63
N ALA A 41 11.50 7.10 -1.49
CA ALA A 41 11.46 7.31 -2.93
C ALA A 41 10.32 6.53 -3.59
N GLU A 42 9.76 7.10 -4.65
CA GLU A 42 8.57 6.59 -5.37
C GLU A 42 8.67 5.12 -5.78
N GLN A 43 9.85 4.71 -6.29
CA GLN A 43 10.07 3.37 -6.85
C GLN A 43 10.87 2.46 -5.93
N ARG A 44 11.19 2.90 -4.71
CA ARG A 44 11.95 2.07 -3.78
C ARG A 44 10.98 1.19 -2.99
N PRO A 45 10.95 -0.13 -3.21
CA PRO A 45 10.20 -1.00 -2.33
C PRO A 45 10.71 -0.81 -0.90
N PRO A 46 9.81 -0.78 0.11
CA PRO A 46 10.24 -0.66 1.49
C PRO A 46 11.17 -1.82 1.83
N ALA A 47 12.23 -1.53 2.58
CA ALA A 47 13.07 -2.58 3.14
C ALA A 47 12.25 -3.31 4.22
N LEU A 48 11.60 -4.41 3.82
CA LEU A 48 10.87 -5.26 4.75
C LEU A 48 11.89 -6.06 5.55
N GLN A 49 11.91 -5.87 6.87
CA GLN A 49 12.64 -6.76 7.75
C GLN A 49 11.99 -8.14 7.69
N PRO A 50 12.71 -9.21 7.29
CA PRO A 50 12.15 -10.55 7.31
C PRO A 50 11.82 -10.92 8.76
N LEU A 51 10.61 -11.42 8.98
CA LEU A 51 10.20 -11.95 10.28
C LEU A 51 10.92 -13.28 10.52
N THR A 52 11.40 -13.47 11.75
CA THR A 52 11.81 -14.80 12.21
C THR A 52 10.59 -15.72 12.29
N ASP A 53 10.82 -17.03 12.26
CA ASP A 53 9.74 -18.01 12.38
C ASP A 53 8.95 -17.85 13.68
N SER A 54 9.61 -17.46 14.78
CA SER A 54 8.93 -17.19 16.05
C SER A 54 8.03 -15.96 16.00
N GLU A 55 8.50 -14.87 15.39
CA GLU A 55 7.70 -13.65 15.22
C GLU A 55 6.50 -13.91 14.30
N LEU A 56 6.70 -14.68 13.23
CA LEU A 56 5.63 -15.06 12.34
C LEU A 56 4.57 -15.91 13.05
N ARG A 57 4.98 -16.91 13.83
CA ARG A 57 4.06 -17.74 14.63
C ARG A 57 3.28 -16.89 15.63
N LEU A 58 3.95 -15.98 16.33
CA LEU A 58 3.29 -15.09 17.28
C LEU A 58 2.25 -14.19 16.61
N LEU A 59 2.59 -13.60 15.45
CA LEU A 59 1.65 -12.78 14.68
C LEU A 59 0.47 -13.59 14.13
N HIS A 60 0.69 -14.85 13.74
CA HIS A 60 -0.38 -15.77 13.36
C HIS A 60 -1.33 -16.04 14.53
N GLN A 61 -0.79 -16.40 15.69
CA GLN A 61 -1.58 -16.67 16.90
C GLN A 61 -2.37 -15.45 17.34
N ARG A 62 -1.72 -14.27 17.37
CA ARG A 62 -2.34 -13.02 17.81
C ARG A 62 -3.55 -12.62 16.95
N HIS A 63 -3.53 -12.95 15.66
CA HIS A 63 -4.60 -12.60 14.72
C HIS A 63 -5.40 -13.81 14.22
N ASP A 64 -5.32 -14.96 14.89
CA ASP A 64 -5.89 -16.22 14.41
C ASP A 64 -7.42 -16.11 14.20
N ALA A 65 -8.12 -15.45 15.13
CA ALA A 65 -9.57 -15.25 15.01
C ALA A 65 -9.95 -14.48 13.73
N LEU A 66 -9.30 -13.34 13.48
CA LEU A 66 -9.54 -12.54 12.28
C LEU A 66 -9.20 -13.33 11.01
N ARG A 67 -8.08 -14.04 11.01
CA ARG A 67 -7.65 -14.86 9.87
C ARG A 67 -8.65 -15.96 9.56
N ARG A 68 -9.19 -16.64 10.56
CA ARG A 68 -10.20 -17.69 10.37
C ARG A 68 -11.50 -17.14 9.81
N LEU A 69 -11.95 -15.99 10.30
CA LEU A 69 -13.18 -15.34 9.83
C LEU A 69 -13.05 -14.83 8.38
N CYS A 70 -11.92 -14.23 8.02
CA CYS A 70 -11.73 -13.66 6.68
C CYS A 70 -11.33 -14.68 5.60
N ARG A 71 -10.74 -15.82 5.99
CA ARG A 71 -10.23 -16.82 5.03
C ARG A 71 -11.25 -17.27 3.98
N PRO A 72 -12.49 -17.69 4.32
CA PRO A 72 -13.44 -18.11 3.30
C PRO A 72 -13.77 -17.00 2.29
N GLU A 73 -13.92 -15.75 2.77
CA GLU A 73 -14.19 -14.59 1.91
C GLU A 73 -13.03 -14.31 0.95
N LEU A 74 -11.81 -14.38 1.44
CA LEU A 74 -10.60 -14.17 0.62
C LEU A 74 -10.42 -15.30 -0.41
N GLU A 75 -10.71 -16.54 -0.03
CA GLU A 75 -10.66 -17.69 -0.94
C GLU A 75 -11.70 -17.57 -2.06
N MET A 76 -12.91 -17.11 -1.74
CA MET A 76 -13.97 -16.82 -2.71
C MET A 76 -13.54 -15.72 -3.69
N LEU A 77 -13.10 -14.55 -3.18
CA LEU A 77 -12.64 -13.43 -4.01
C LEU A 77 -11.46 -13.81 -4.91
N ALA A 78 -10.53 -14.63 -4.43
CA ALA A 78 -9.41 -15.14 -5.23
C ALA A 78 -9.85 -16.15 -6.30
N GLY A 79 -10.99 -16.82 -6.10
CA GLY A 79 -11.65 -17.62 -7.13
C GLY A 79 -12.22 -16.74 -8.24
N GLU A 80 -12.88 -15.64 -7.89
CA GLU A 80 -13.52 -14.71 -8.83
C GLU A 80 -12.54 -13.87 -9.65
N ALA A 81 -11.35 -13.59 -9.11
CA ALA A 81 -10.34 -12.78 -9.77
C ALA A 81 -9.52 -13.53 -10.85
N ARG A 82 -9.79 -14.81 -11.07
CA ARG A 82 -9.14 -15.66 -12.09
C ARG A 82 -10.00 -15.76 -13.35
#